data_AF-A0A7S3U6F8-F1
#
_entry.id   AF-A0A7S3U6F8-F1
#
_cell.length_a   1.000
_cell.length_b   1.000
_cell.length_c   1.000
_cell.angle_alpha   90.00
_cell.angle_beta   90.00
_cell.angle_gamma   90.00
#
_symmetry.space_group_name_H-M   'P 1'
#
loop_
_entity.id
_entity.type
_entity.pdbx_description
1 polymer ?
#
loop_
_entity_poly.entity_id
_entity_poly.type
_entity_poly.pdbx_seq_one_letter_code
_entity_poly.pdbx_strand_id
1 'polypeptide(L)'
;ADALGRRHRYDDYRGVLCAIQVVDGTLTAGEPLLSAASRKTYTALSLELMRPGRTVEVERLCAGQVACVALGMKSIQEANVGDTLSSPDAPQPPLPGFQKPQPMVFAGMYPLDGDSFDELQHAMSRFLLKDGSVTVEPEHSPTLGRGLRCGFLGLLHLEVVQQRLRAEHDIDVLLTSPTVPLVATLAN
;
A
#
# COMPACT_ATOMS: atom_id res chain seq x y z
N ALA A 1 12.62 -19.32 5.35
CA ALA A 1 13.22 -18.44 4.35
C ALA A 1 12.67 -17.06 4.58
N ASP A 2 13.54 -16.07 4.65
CA ASP A 2 13.20 -14.71 5.04
C ASP A 2 13.16 -13.87 3.80
N ALA A 3 12.02 -13.25 3.54
CA ALA A 3 11.86 -12.36 2.40
C ALA A 3 11.36 -10.99 2.82
N LEU A 4 12.05 -9.94 2.35
CA LEU A 4 11.73 -8.54 2.63
C LEU A 4 10.92 -7.95 1.47
N GLY A 5 9.69 -7.52 1.73
CA GLY A 5 8.88 -6.79 0.75
C GLY A 5 9.46 -5.39 0.47
N ARG A 6 9.86 -5.08 -0.76
CA ARG A 6 10.41 -3.76 -1.14
C ARG A 6 9.43 -2.86 -1.88
N ARG A 7 8.48 -3.42 -2.62
CA ARG A 7 7.47 -2.66 -3.39
C ARG A 7 6.27 -3.56 -3.68
N HIS A 8 5.05 -3.02 -3.68
CA HIS A 8 3.88 -3.71 -4.21
C HIS A 8 3.43 -3.10 -5.54
N ARG A 9 2.87 -3.93 -6.43
CA ARG A 9 2.16 -3.49 -7.64
C ARG A 9 0.86 -4.28 -7.74
N TYR A 10 -0.24 -3.59 -8.00
CA TYR A 10 -1.52 -4.23 -8.28
C TYR A 10 -1.62 -4.60 -9.75
N ASP A 11 -2.02 -5.84 -10.03
CA ASP A 11 -2.30 -6.37 -11.36
C ASP A 11 -3.75 -6.87 -11.37
N ASP A 12 -4.54 -6.40 -12.33
CA ASP A 12 -5.98 -6.70 -12.43
C ASP A 12 -6.27 -8.21 -12.55
N TYR A 13 -5.32 -9.01 -13.03
CA TYR A 13 -5.48 -10.46 -13.24
C TYR A 13 -4.84 -11.31 -12.14
N ARG A 14 -3.74 -10.83 -11.54
CA ARG A 14 -2.91 -11.60 -10.60
C ARG A 14 -3.04 -11.11 -9.15
N GLY A 15 -3.77 -10.02 -8.92
CA GLY A 15 -3.93 -9.40 -7.61
C GLY A 15 -2.72 -8.58 -7.19
N VAL A 16 -2.39 -8.60 -5.89
CA VAL A 16 -1.22 -7.87 -5.37
C VAL A 16 0.06 -8.67 -5.62
N LEU A 17 0.95 -8.10 -6.44
CA LEU A 17 2.31 -8.60 -6.64
C LEU A 17 3.25 -7.91 -5.67
N CYS A 18 3.89 -8.69 -4.81
CA CYS A 18 4.88 -8.21 -3.85
C CYS A 18 6.28 -8.43 -4.40
N ALA A 19 7.03 -7.35 -4.65
CA ALA A 19 8.46 -7.44 -4.91
C ALA A 19 9.17 -7.75 -3.59
N ILE A 20 9.77 -8.92 -3.49
CA ILE A 20 10.49 -9.40 -2.32
C ILE A 20 11.98 -9.59 -2.63
N GLN A 21 12.81 -9.44 -1.61
CA GLN A 21 14.19 -9.89 -1.62
C GLN A 21 14.36 -11.04 -0.64
N VAL A 22 14.83 -12.19 -1.10
CA VAL A 22 15.16 -13.31 -0.21
C VAL A 22 16.47 -12.96 0.51
N VAL A 23 16.40 -12.79 1.83
CA VAL A 23 17.56 -12.50 2.68
C VAL A 23 18.24 -13.81 3.07
N ASP A 24 17.46 -14.81 3.49
CA ASP A 24 17.98 -16.11 3.91
C ASP A 24 17.05 -17.25 3.49
N GLY A 25 17.63 -18.43 3.26
CA GLY A 25 16.94 -19.65 2.84
C GLY A 25 16.48 -19.67 1.38
N THR A 26 15.49 -20.51 1.10
CA THR A 26 14.89 -20.71 -0.22
C THR A 26 13.38 -20.61 -0.15
N LEU A 27 12.77 -19.97 -1.13
CA LEU A 27 11.32 -19.89 -1.28
C LEU A 27 10.88 -20.71 -2.50
N THR A 28 9.96 -21.65 -2.33
CA THR A 28 9.39 -22.44 -3.43
C THR A 28 7.95 -22.01 -3.72
N ALA A 29 7.54 -22.04 -5.00
CA ALA A 29 6.15 -21.81 -5.36
C ALA A 29 5.26 -22.89 -4.72
N GLY A 30 4.10 -22.49 -4.19
CA GLY A 30 3.15 -23.35 -3.49
C GLY A 30 3.34 -23.43 -1.97
N GLU A 31 4.45 -22.90 -1.43
CA GLU A 31 4.69 -22.93 0.02
C GLU A 31 3.87 -21.86 0.77
N PRO A 32 3.42 -22.16 2.00
CA PRO A 32 2.79 -21.16 2.87
C PRO A 32 3.85 -20.22 3.46
N LEU A 33 3.50 -18.94 3.58
CA LEU A 33 4.32 -17.89 4.15
C LEU A 33 3.55 -17.15 5.23
N LEU A 34 4.19 -16.91 6.38
CA LEU A 34 3.66 -16.14 7.48
C LEU A 34 4.21 -14.70 7.40
N SER A 35 3.31 -13.72 7.42
CA SER A 35 3.67 -12.31 7.57
C SER A 35 3.95 -11.98 9.03
N ALA A 36 5.13 -11.43 9.33
CA ALA A 36 5.49 -11.02 10.68
C ALA A 36 4.67 -9.81 11.17
N ALA A 37 4.34 -8.87 10.28
CA ALA A 37 3.55 -7.68 10.64
C ALA A 37 2.06 -7.98 10.87
N SER A 38 1.44 -8.77 10.00
CA SER A 38 0.00 -9.05 10.06
C SER A 38 -0.35 -10.36 10.79
N ARG A 39 0.64 -11.24 11.00
CA ARG A 39 0.48 -12.62 11.51
C ARG A 39 -0.48 -13.48 10.69
N LYS A 40 -0.74 -13.09 9.43
CA LYS A 40 -1.55 -13.87 8.48
C LYS A 40 -0.66 -14.78 7.65
N THR A 41 -1.19 -15.96 7.33
CA THR A 41 -0.54 -16.91 6.43
C THR A 41 -1.08 -16.73 5.01
N TYR A 42 -0.18 -16.69 4.05
CA TYR A 42 -0.44 -16.57 2.61
C TYR A 42 0.20 -17.72 1.86
N THR A 43 -0.20 -17.97 0.62
CA THR A 43 0.39 -19.02 -0.21
C THR A 43 1.07 -18.37 -1.41
N ALA A 44 2.33 -18.73 -1.67
CA ALA A 44 3.06 -18.22 -2.83
C ALA A 44 2.52 -18.89 -4.10
N LEU A 45 1.65 -18.21 -4.85
CA LEU A 45 1.01 -18.77 -6.04
C LEU A 45 1.98 -18.85 -7.23
N SER A 46 2.78 -17.80 -7.43
CA SER A 46 3.78 -17.72 -8.48
C SER A 46 4.98 -16.90 -8.01
N LEU A 47 6.16 -17.28 -8.52
CA LEU A 47 7.42 -16.59 -8.27
C LEU A 47 8.02 -16.14 -9.59
N GLU A 48 8.37 -14.87 -9.68
CA GLU A 48 8.92 -14.23 -10.86
C GLU A 48 10.23 -13.54 -10.53
N LEU A 49 11.36 -14.10 -10.98
CA LEU A 49 12.66 -13.48 -10.79
C LEU A 49 12.74 -12.17 -11.57
N MET A 50 13.04 -11.06 -10.88
CA MET A 50 13.19 -9.76 -11.52
C MET A 50 14.54 -9.67 -12.22
N ARG A 51 14.52 -9.45 -13.53
CA ARG A 51 15.71 -9.11 -14.33
C ARG A 51 15.49 -7.76 -15.01
N PRO A 52 16.57 -7.02 -15.34
CA PRO A 52 16.44 -5.79 -16.12
C PRO A 52 15.65 -6.06 -17.42
N GLY A 53 14.52 -5.38 -17.60
CA GLY A 53 13.67 -5.46 -18.79
C GLY A 53 12.74 -6.68 -18.91
N ARG A 54 12.77 -7.65 -17.99
CA ARG A 54 11.83 -8.80 -18.01
C ARG A 54 11.72 -9.50 -16.65
N THR A 55 10.58 -10.11 -16.37
CA THR A 55 10.43 -11.10 -15.30
C THR A 55 10.47 -12.51 -15.89
N VAL A 56 11.01 -13.48 -15.13
CA VAL A 56 11.08 -14.88 -15.52
C VAL A 56 10.45 -15.71 -14.43
N GLU A 57 9.44 -16.51 -14.75
CA GLU A 57 8.84 -17.45 -13.81
C GLU A 57 9.88 -18.49 -13.39
N VAL A 58 9.97 -18.72 -12.08
CA VAL A 58 10.91 -19.67 -11.48
C VAL A 58 10.19 -20.52 -10.43
N GLU A 59 10.59 -21.77 -10.30
CA GLU A 59 10.00 -22.65 -9.28
C GLU A 59 10.53 -22.37 -7.88
N ARG A 60 11.78 -21.90 -7.79
CA ARG A 60 12.48 -21.63 -6.54
C ARG A 60 13.29 -20.34 -6.62
N LEU A 61 13.27 -19.60 -5.52
CA LEU A 61 14.14 -18.47 -5.25
C LEU A 61 15.14 -18.82 -4.14
N CYS A 62 16.37 -18.33 -4.28
CA CYS A 62 17.43 -18.50 -3.30
C CYS A 62 17.81 -17.16 -2.66
N ALA A 63 18.44 -17.23 -1.49
CA ALA A 63 19.01 -16.06 -0.81
C ALA A 63 19.82 -15.16 -1.75
N GLY A 64 19.61 -13.85 -1.62
CA GLY A 64 20.21 -12.80 -2.45
C GLY A 64 19.41 -12.43 -3.69
N GLN A 65 18.40 -13.22 -4.08
CA GLN A 65 17.58 -12.92 -5.27
C GLN A 65 16.43 -11.97 -4.96
N VAL A 66 16.10 -11.13 -5.95
CA VAL A 66 14.94 -10.22 -5.93
C VAL A 66 13.90 -10.71 -6.93
N ALA A 67 12.66 -10.85 -6.48
CA ALA A 67 11.59 -11.43 -7.28
C ALA A 67 10.24 -10.80 -6.95
N CYS A 68 9.30 -10.88 -7.88
CA CYS A 68 7.89 -10.62 -7.65
C CYS A 68 7.19 -11.91 -7.26
N VAL A 69 6.36 -11.85 -6.21
CA VAL A 69 5.59 -12.99 -5.73
C VAL A 69 4.13 -12.62 -5.65
N ALA A 70 3.27 -13.47 -6.21
CA ALA A 70 1.83 -13.37 -6.05
C ALA A 70 1.40 -14.14 -4.79
N LEU A 71 0.92 -13.43 -3.77
CA LEU A 71 0.55 -14.01 -2.47
C LEU A 71 -0.97 -14.23 -2.30
N GLY A 72 -1.75 -13.99 -3.38
CA GLY A 72 -3.22 -14.11 -3.33
C GLY A 72 -3.89 -13.11 -2.38
N MET A 73 -3.17 -12.05 -1.97
CA MET A 73 -3.70 -11.00 -1.10
C MET A 73 -4.84 -10.26 -1.81
N LYS A 74 -5.98 -10.16 -1.14
CA LYS A 74 -7.18 -9.49 -1.68
C LYS A 74 -7.09 -7.96 -1.59
N SER A 75 -6.35 -7.46 -0.59
CA SER A 75 -6.21 -6.02 -0.33
C SER A 75 -4.75 -5.64 -0.24
N ILE A 76 -4.38 -4.52 -0.88
CA ILE A 76 -3.02 -3.99 -0.82
C ILE A 76 -2.66 -3.44 0.55
N GLN A 77 -3.65 -3.13 1.38
CA GLN A 77 -3.44 -2.73 2.78
C GLN A 77 -2.88 -3.88 3.64
N GLU A 78 -3.04 -5.14 3.20
CA GLU A 78 -2.40 -6.28 3.83
C GLU A 78 -0.92 -6.41 3.41
N ALA A 79 -0.58 -5.90 2.23
CA ALA A 79 0.76 -5.95 1.65
C ALA A 79 1.61 -4.76 2.12
N ASN A 80 2.04 -4.82 3.38
CA ASN A 80 2.90 -3.78 3.93
C ASN A 80 4.31 -3.83 3.32
N VAL A 81 4.77 -2.71 2.76
CA VAL A 81 6.14 -2.56 2.27
C VAL A 81 7.11 -2.60 3.46
N GLY A 82 8.13 -3.43 3.38
CA GLY A 82 9.11 -3.69 4.43
C GLY A 82 8.74 -4.84 5.37
N ASP A 83 7.60 -5.51 5.16
CA ASP A 83 7.23 -6.68 5.95
C ASP A 83 8.17 -7.85 5.69
N THR A 84 8.32 -8.72 6.70
CA THR A 84 9.13 -9.93 6.66
C THR A 84 8.21 -11.13 6.52
N LEU A 85 8.39 -11.89 5.44
CA LEU A 85 7.70 -13.15 5.21
C LEU A 85 8.63 -14.29 5.60
N SER A 86 8.17 -15.18 6.50
CA SER A 86 8.91 -16.35 6.96
C SER A 86 8.09 -17.63 6.77
N SER A 87 8.71 -18.80 6.98
CA SER A 87 7.95 -20.06 7.01
C SER A 87 7.06 -20.10 8.28
N PRO A 88 5.83 -20.63 8.22
CA PRO A 88 4.98 -20.84 9.40
C PRO A 88 5.62 -21.78 10.43
N ASP A 89 6.41 -22.75 9.97
CA ASP A 89 7.03 -23.76 10.85
C ASP A 89 8.23 -23.19 11.63
N ALA A 90 8.83 -22.11 11.12
CA ALA A 90 9.98 -21.45 11.73
C ALA A 90 9.82 -19.92 11.60
N PRO A 91 8.91 -19.32 12.40
CA PRO A 91 8.64 -17.89 12.33
C PRO A 91 9.87 -17.09 12.76
N GLN A 92 10.28 -16.14 11.91
CA GLN A 92 11.40 -15.25 12.21
C GLN A 92 10.91 -13.90 12.73
N PRO A 93 11.69 -13.22 13.58
CA PRO A 93 11.35 -11.86 14.00
C PRO A 93 11.35 -10.91 12.79
N PRO A 94 10.53 -9.85 12.81
CA PRO A 94 10.51 -8.86 11.74
C PRO A 94 11.89 -8.20 11.62
N LEU A 95 12.35 -8.03 10.38
CA LEU A 95 13.61 -7.36 10.11
C LEU A 95 13.60 -5.91 10.64
N PRO A 96 14.73 -5.45 11.22
CA PRO A 96 14.83 -4.10 11.77
C PRO A 96 14.67 -3.06 10.67
N GLY A 97 13.86 -2.03 10.94
CA GLY A 97 13.59 -0.94 10.00
C GLY A 97 12.19 -0.94 9.38
N PHE A 98 11.37 -1.96 9.63
CA PHE A 98 9.96 -1.90 9.28
C PHE A 98 9.24 -0.85 10.15
N GLN A 99 8.79 0.23 9.51
CA GLN A 99 7.88 1.19 10.11
C GLN A 99 6.67 1.32 9.20
N LYS A 100 5.47 1.09 9.77
CA LYS A 100 4.24 1.32 9.03
C LYS A 100 4.19 2.81 8.63
N PRO A 101 3.96 3.13 7.33
CA PRO A 101 3.84 4.51 6.90
C PRO A 101 2.73 5.19 7.71
N GLN A 102 3.08 6.28 8.40
CA GLN A 102 2.12 7.10 9.13
C GLN A 102 1.87 8.41 8.36
N PRO A 103 0.61 8.80 8.16
CA PRO A 103 0.30 10.08 7.51
C PRO A 103 0.74 11.24 8.41
N MET A 104 1.52 12.16 7.84
CA MET A 104 2.05 13.36 8.50
C MET A 104 1.24 14.61 8.19
N VAL A 105 0.51 14.60 7.06
CA VAL A 105 -0.27 15.73 6.56
C VAL A 105 -1.69 15.27 6.28
N PHE A 106 -2.68 16.01 6.76
CA PHE A 106 -4.10 15.76 6.52
C PHE A 106 -4.73 16.93 5.78
N ALA A 107 -5.50 16.65 4.75
CA ALA A 107 -6.29 17.65 4.04
C ALA A 107 -7.67 17.09 3.69
N GLY A 108 -8.68 17.95 3.75
CA GLY A 108 -10.01 17.67 3.20
C GLY A 108 -10.00 17.84 1.69
N MET A 109 -10.51 16.85 0.98
CA MET A 109 -10.69 16.81 -0.47
C MET A 109 -12.19 16.86 -0.77
N TYR A 110 -12.62 17.89 -1.50
CA TYR A 110 -14.01 18.09 -1.87
C TYR A 110 -14.10 18.19 -3.40
N PRO A 111 -15.08 17.54 -4.04
CA PRO A 111 -15.29 17.73 -5.48
C PRO A 111 -15.73 19.18 -5.75
N LEU A 112 -15.35 19.75 -6.90
CA LEU A 112 -15.88 21.05 -7.32
C LEU A 112 -17.40 20.97 -7.56
N ASP A 113 -17.85 19.86 -8.14
CA ASP A 113 -19.25 19.56 -8.38
C ASP A 113 -19.80 18.68 -7.26
N GLY A 114 -20.78 19.18 -6.50
CA GLY A 114 -21.30 18.53 -5.29
C GLY A 114 -21.89 17.13 -5.51
N ASP A 115 -22.26 16.78 -6.75
CA ASP A 115 -22.81 15.48 -7.13
C ASP A 115 -21.73 14.43 -7.48
N SER A 116 -20.47 14.84 -7.69
CA SER A 116 -19.34 13.96 -8.02
C SER A 116 -18.65 13.34 -6.79
N PHE A 117 -19.28 13.38 -5.61
CA PHE A 117 -18.71 12.77 -4.41
C PHE A 117 -18.51 11.26 -4.56
N ASP A 118 -19.46 10.56 -5.17
CA ASP A 118 -19.38 9.11 -5.36
C ASP A 118 -18.27 8.76 -6.37
N GLU A 119 -18.07 9.59 -7.39
CA GLU A 119 -16.96 9.46 -8.34
C GLU A 119 -15.61 9.68 -7.66
N LEU A 120 -15.49 10.71 -6.81
CA LEU A 120 -14.29 10.97 -6.02
C LEU A 120 -13.97 9.80 -5.08
N GLN A 121 -14.98 9.26 -4.39
CA GLN A 121 -14.80 8.10 -3.51
C GLN A 121 -14.35 6.87 -4.31
N HIS A 122 -14.92 6.65 -5.50
CA HIS A 122 -14.54 5.54 -6.37
C HIS A 122 -13.10 5.70 -6.91
N ALA A 123 -12.75 6.89 -7.37
CA ALA A 123 -11.41 7.22 -7.86
C ALA A 123 -10.36 7.05 -6.76
N MET A 124 -10.63 7.54 -5.54
CA MET A 124 -9.77 7.33 -4.39
C MET A 124 -9.63 5.85 -4.04
N SER A 125 -10.70 5.07 -4.11
CA SER A 125 -10.64 3.62 -3.87
C SER A 125 -9.75 2.91 -4.91
N ARG A 126 -9.82 3.31 -6.19
CA ARG A 126 -8.94 2.82 -7.25
C ARG A 126 -7.50 3.29 -7.07
N PHE A 127 -7.29 4.51 -6.59
CA PHE A 127 -5.97 5.06 -6.30
C PHE A 127 -5.30 4.30 -5.15
N LEU A 128 -6.04 3.98 -4.09
CA LEU A 128 -5.57 3.20 -2.94
C LEU A 128 -5.08 1.81 -3.33
N LEU A 129 -5.59 1.22 -4.42
CA LEU A 129 -5.06 -0.04 -4.97
C LEU A 129 -3.65 0.10 -5.53
N LYS A 130 -3.24 1.30 -5.94
CA LYS A 130 -1.89 1.57 -6.45
C LYS A 130 -0.95 2.05 -5.34
N ASP A 131 -1.48 2.84 -4.41
CA ASP A 131 -0.73 3.43 -3.31
C ASP A 131 -1.45 3.22 -1.97
N GLY A 132 -0.96 2.26 -1.19
CA GLY A 132 -1.50 1.94 0.13
C GLY A 132 -1.06 2.88 1.26
N SER A 133 -0.33 3.96 0.96
CA SER A 133 0.18 4.90 1.99
C SER A 133 -0.78 6.06 2.28
N VAL A 134 -1.81 6.27 1.46
CA VAL A 134 -2.86 7.27 1.69
C VAL A 134 -3.94 6.68 2.61
N THR A 135 -4.38 7.46 3.60
CA THR A 135 -5.55 7.11 4.42
C THR A 135 -6.74 7.98 3.99
N VAL A 136 -7.93 7.40 3.90
CA VAL A 136 -9.13 8.11 3.44
C VAL A 136 -10.27 7.85 4.42
N GLU A 137 -10.88 8.93 4.91
CA GLU A 137 -12.04 8.89 5.80
C GLU A 137 -13.14 9.83 5.26
N PRO A 138 -14.42 9.41 5.21
CA PRO A 138 -15.49 10.32 4.82
C PRO A 138 -15.62 11.49 5.79
N GLU A 139 -15.72 12.71 5.27
CA GLU A 139 -15.90 13.94 6.05
C GLU A 139 -17.07 14.76 5.49
N HIS A 140 -17.78 15.46 6.36
CA HIS A 140 -18.85 16.37 5.97
C HIS A 140 -18.57 17.77 6.49
N SER A 141 -18.57 18.74 5.57
CA SER A 141 -18.41 20.16 5.87
C SER A 141 -19.73 20.89 5.65
N PRO A 142 -20.14 21.80 6.56
CA PRO A 142 -21.38 22.56 6.41
C PRO A 142 -21.38 23.49 5.19
N THR A 143 -20.19 23.90 4.71
CA THR A 143 -20.05 24.84 3.58
C THR A 143 -19.70 24.13 2.28
N LEU A 144 -18.84 23.10 2.35
CA LEU A 144 -18.31 22.41 1.17
C LEU A 144 -19.04 21.10 0.85
N GLY A 145 -19.99 20.69 1.70
CA GLY A 145 -20.76 19.47 1.50
C GLY A 145 -19.99 18.20 1.86
N ARG A 146 -20.21 17.13 1.11
CA ARG A 146 -19.58 15.81 1.34
C ARG A 146 -18.18 15.79 0.71
N GLY A 147 -17.20 15.34 1.48
CA GLY A 147 -15.82 15.23 1.03
C GLY A 147 -15.08 14.08 1.72
N LEU A 148 -13.78 14.03 1.51
CA LEU A 148 -12.90 13.01 2.06
C LEU A 148 -11.79 13.68 2.84
N ARG A 149 -11.59 13.27 4.09
CA ARG A 149 -10.38 13.57 4.84
C ARG A 149 -9.29 12.58 4.42
N CYS A 150 -8.27 13.11 3.76
CA CYS A 150 -7.16 12.30 3.26
C CYS A 150 -5.89 12.58 4.09
N GLY A 151 -5.19 11.52 4.47
CA GLY A 151 -3.89 11.56 5.14
C GLY A 151 -2.77 11.15 4.20
N PHE A 152 -1.71 11.92 4.17
CA PHE A 152 -0.57 11.80 3.26
C PHE A 152 0.74 11.78 4.03
N LEU A 153 1.75 11.13 3.47
CA LEU A 153 3.13 11.12 3.98
C LEU A 153 3.80 12.51 4.02
N GLY A 154 3.32 13.47 3.23
CA GLY A 154 3.87 14.83 3.14
C GLY A 154 3.16 15.70 2.11
N LEU A 155 3.56 16.96 2.00
CA LEU A 155 2.95 17.94 1.08
C LEU A 155 3.11 17.52 -0.39
N LEU A 156 4.31 17.08 -0.80
CA LEU A 156 4.55 16.60 -2.16
C LEU A 156 3.66 15.39 -2.50
N HIS A 157 3.44 14.51 -1.52
CA HIS A 157 2.57 13.36 -1.73
C HIS A 157 1.12 13.79 -2.01
N LEU A 158 0.61 14.79 -1.27
CA LEU A 158 -0.69 15.39 -1.53
C LEU A 158 -0.78 16.00 -2.94
N GLU A 159 0.22 16.77 -3.37
CA GLU A 159 0.24 17.40 -4.70
C GLU A 159 0.25 16.35 -5.83
N VAL A 160 1.07 15.31 -5.69
CA VAL A 160 1.13 14.21 -6.67
C VAL A 160 -0.21 13.46 -6.73
N VAL A 161 -0.86 13.20 -5.59
CA VAL A 161 -2.17 12.53 -5.57
C VAL A 161 -3.22 13.39 -6.26
N GLN A 162 -3.27 14.70 -5.96
CA GLN A 162 -4.19 15.63 -6.61
C GLN A 162 -4.00 15.64 -8.14
N GLN A 163 -2.76 15.77 -8.61
CA GLN A 163 -2.46 15.76 -10.05
C GLN A 163 -2.84 14.45 -10.72
N ARG A 164 -2.63 13.31 -10.04
CA ARG A 164 -3.00 12.00 -10.59
C ARG A 164 -4.50 11.81 -10.66
N LEU A 165 -5.27 12.27 -9.68
CA LEU A 165 -6.73 12.22 -9.76
C LEU A 165 -7.25 13.04 -10.95
N ARG A 166 -6.70 14.23 -11.15
CA ARG A 166 -7.04 15.06 -12.31
C ARG A 166 -6.66 14.40 -13.63
N ALA A 167 -5.45 13.87 -13.75
CA ALA A 167 -4.94 13.30 -15.00
C ALA A 167 -5.51 11.92 -15.34
N GLU A 168 -5.77 11.06 -14.34
CA GLU A 168 -6.25 9.69 -14.55
C GLU A 168 -7.77 9.55 -14.49
N HIS A 169 -8.46 10.43 -13.76
CA HIS A 169 -9.90 10.32 -13.49
C HIS A 169 -10.72 11.55 -13.91
N ASP A 170 -10.08 12.62 -14.39
CA ASP A 170 -10.73 13.89 -14.78
C ASP A 170 -11.56 14.53 -13.65
N ILE A 171 -11.14 14.30 -12.39
CA ILE A 171 -11.81 14.85 -11.21
C ILE A 171 -11.01 16.04 -10.69
N ASP A 172 -11.62 17.22 -10.74
CA ASP A 172 -11.08 18.42 -10.10
C ASP A 172 -11.58 18.51 -8.65
N VAL A 173 -10.62 18.69 -7.73
CA VAL A 173 -10.85 18.68 -6.28
C VAL A 173 -10.37 19.97 -5.62
N LEU A 174 -11.18 20.50 -4.72
CA LEU A 174 -10.81 21.54 -3.77
C LEU A 174 -10.12 20.90 -2.57
N LEU A 175 -8.98 21.49 -2.19
CA LEU A 175 -8.21 21.08 -1.02
C LEU A 175 -8.35 22.12 0.08
N THR A 176 -8.60 21.67 1.31
CA THR A 176 -8.48 22.54 2.48
C THR A 176 -7.01 22.76 2.83
N SER A 177 -6.74 23.77 3.66
CA SER A 177 -5.41 23.97 4.23
C SER A 177 -4.92 22.69 4.90
N PRO A 178 -3.69 22.23 4.59
CA PRO A 178 -3.13 21.03 5.18
C PRO A 178 -2.91 21.22 6.68
N THR A 179 -3.22 20.19 7.45
CA THR A 179 -3.06 20.13 8.91
C THR A 179 -2.11 19.02 9.30
N VAL A 180 -1.41 19.19 10.42
CA VAL A 180 -0.51 18.18 10.99
C VAL A 180 -1.17 17.54 12.23
N PRO A 181 -0.84 16.28 12.57
CA PRO A 181 -1.35 15.66 13.78
C PRO A 181 -0.92 16.44 15.02
N LEU A 182 -1.88 16.82 15.85
CA LEU A 182 -1.65 17.60 17.07
C LEU A 182 -1.82 16.71 18.29
N VAL A 183 -0.82 16.71 19.19
CA VAL A 183 -0.92 16.05 20.49
C VAL A 183 -1.37 17.08 21.52
N ALA A 184 -2.62 16.98 21.97
CA ALA A 184 -3.15 17.83 23.03
C ALA A 184 -3.07 17.10 24.38
N THR A 185 -2.41 17.71 25.36
CA THR A 185 -2.41 17.24 26.75
C THR A 185 -3.52 17.97 27.50
N LEU A 186 -4.56 17.24 27.92
CA LEU A 186 -5.60 17.79 28.78
C LEU A 186 -5.05 17.88 30.20
N ALA A 187 -4.92 19.08 30.75
CA ALA A 187 -4.65 19.27 32.16
C ALA A 187 -5.96 19.05 32.94
N ASN A 188 -5.96 18.05 33.84
CA ASN A 188 -7.02 17.86 34.83
C ASN A 188 -6.90 18.89 35.96
#